data_AF-A0A1B6HBQ3-F1
#
_entry.id   AF-A0A1B6HBQ3-F1
#
_cell.length_a   1.000
_cell.length_b   1.000
_cell.length_c   1.000
_cell.angle_alpha   90.00
_cell.angle_beta   90.00
_cell.angle_gamma   90.00
#
_symmetry.space_group_name_H-M   'P 1'
#
loop_
_entity.id
_entity.type
_entity.pdbx_description
1 polymer ?
#
loop_
_entity_poly.entity_id
_entity_poly.type
_entity_poly.pdbx_seq_one_letter_code
_entity_poly.pdbx_strand_id
1 'polypeptide(L)'
;SLTENIMKPYVTDLHRGSPQRMYNWRHSRGRVVVENAFGVMASVFRVFRKPIEVKVENTVIDIVLACVYLHNFLRSQPDCSQNYTPPGTFDREDVNTREVIPGTWRRHTAGDTGLTALRRPPRNMTNKAKQVRSEFKEYFLTGIGSISN
;
A
#
# COMPACT_ATOMS: atom_id res chain seq x y z
N SER A 1 7.66 -21.69 1.17
CA SER A 1 8.36 -20.49 0.65
C SER A 1 7.36 -19.42 0.30
N LEU A 2 7.78 -18.16 0.24
CA LEU A 2 6.99 -17.10 -0.41
C LEU A 2 6.76 -17.41 -1.89
N THR A 3 5.66 -16.90 -2.45
CA THR A 3 5.40 -17.00 -3.89
C THR A 3 6.30 -16.04 -4.67
N GLU A 4 6.41 -16.25 -5.99
CA GLU A 4 7.23 -15.42 -6.88
C GLU A 4 6.78 -13.95 -6.94
N ASN A 5 5.53 -13.68 -6.55
CA ASN A 5 4.89 -12.38 -6.67
C ASN A 5 5.05 -11.49 -5.43
N ILE A 6 5.73 -11.97 -4.38
CA ILE A 6 5.90 -11.23 -3.12
C ILE A 6 7.36 -10.78 -2.99
N MET A 7 7.58 -9.50 -3.28
CA MET A 7 8.86 -8.83 -3.04
C MET A 7 9.04 -8.45 -1.56
N LYS A 8 10.30 -8.40 -1.11
CA LYS A 8 10.67 -8.01 0.25
C LYS A 8 11.70 -6.89 0.27
N PRO A 9 11.68 -6.00 1.28
CA PRO A 9 12.78 -5.08 1.50
C PRO A 9 14.10 -5.84 1.73
N TYR A 10 15.21 -5.21 1.41
CA TYR A 10 16.54 -5.60 1.90
C TYR A 10 16.59 -5.44 3.43
N VAL A 11 17.41 -6.26 4.10
CA VAL A 11 17.55 -6.26 5.56
C VAL A 11 18.02 -4.88 6.04
N THR A 12 17.55 -4.46 7.22
CA THR A 12 17.83 -3.16 7.83
C THR A 12 19.24 -3.09 8.40
N ASP A 13 20.08 -2.24 7.80
CA ASP A 13 21.23 -1.48 8.34
C ASP A 13 22.00 -0.95 7.13
N LEU A 14 21.30 -0.16 6.33
CA LEU A 14 21.77 0.22 5.00
C LEU A 14 22.34 1.63 5.07
N HIS A 15 23.62 1.76 4.69
CA HIS A 15 24.28 3.05 4.58
C HIS A 15 23.43 4.05 3.77
N ARG A 16 23.46 5.31 4.21
CA ARG A 16 22.76 6.41 3.53
C ARG A 16 23.23 6.46 2.08
N GLY A 17 22.28 6.51 1.14
CA GLY A 17 22.58 6.52 -0.29
C GLY A 17 22.82 5.15 -0.94
N SER A 18 22.78 4.05 -0.19
CA SER A 18 22.92 2.72 -0.81
C SER A 18 21.74 2.41 -1.75
N PRO A 19 21.99 1.71 -2.88
CA PRO A 19 20.94 1.25 -3.80
C PRO A 19 19.81 0.49 -3.10
N GLN A 20 20.16 -0.34 -2.12
CA GLN A 20 19.22 -1.13 -1.33
C GLN A 20 18.32 -0.24 -0.48
N ARG A 21 18.85 0.87 0.08
CA ARG A 21 18.06 1.83 0.84
C ARG A 21 17.10 2.59 -0.06
N MET A 22 17.54 2.98 -1.26
CA MET A 22 16.69 3.59 -2.28
C MET A 22 15.54 2.65 -2.67
N TYR A 23 15.85 1.38 -2.95
CA TYR A 23 14.84 0.36 -3.21
C TYR A 23 13.86 0.21 -2.03
N ASN A 24 14.35 0.10 -0.79
CA ASN A 24 13.48 -0.05 0.38
C ASN A 24 12.54 1.14 0.55
N TRP A 25 13.03 2.36 0.30
CA TRP A 25 12.21 3.56 0.30
C TRP A 25 11.12 3.51 -0.78
N ARG A 26 11.47 3.17 -2.03
CA ARG A 26 10.49 2.99 -3.12
C ARG A 26 9.45 1.91 -2.82
N HIS A 27 9.91 0.79 -2.30
CA HIS A 27 9.07 -0.33 -1.89
C HIS A 27 8.09 0.09 -0.79
N SER A 28 8.56 0.86 0.21
CA SER A 28 7.71 1.45 1.25
C SER A 28 6.68 2.41 0.66
N ARG A 29 7.11 3.32 -0.22
CA ARG A 29 6.22 4.29 -0.88
C ARG A 29 5.12 3.61 -1.71
N GLY A 30 5.45 2.53 -2.43
CA GLY A 30 4.45 1.72 -3.14
C GLY A 30 3.44 1.08 -2.19
N ARG A 31 3.89 0.57 -1.04
CA ARG A 31 3.00 0.01 -0.01
C ARG A 31 2.07 1.07 0.58
N VAL A 32 2.57 2.27 0.86
CA VAL A 32 1.76 3.39 1.39
C VAL A 32 0.59 3.72 0.44
N VAL A 33 0.80 3.69 -0.89
CA VAL A 33 -0.28 3.91 -1.86
C VAL A 33 -1.39 2.85 -1.72
N VAL A 34 -1.01 1.58 -1.60
CA VAL A 34 -1.96 0.47 -1.42
C VAL A 34 -2.68 0.59 -0.08
N GLU A 35 -1.95 0.83 1.01
CA GLU A 35 -2.52 1.01 2.35
C GLU A 35 -3.51 2.19 2.40
N ASN A 36 -3.19 3.31 1.73
CA ASN A 36 -4.07 4.46 1.59
C ASN A 36 -5.39 4.11 0.89
N ALA A 37 -5.34 3.38 -0.24
CA ALA A 37 -6.55 3.01 -0.98
C ALA A 37 -7.47 2.12 -0.13
N PHE A 38 -6.93 1.05 0.46
CA PHE A 38 -7.70 0.14 1.31
C PHE A 38 -8.16 0.79 2.61
N GLY A 39 -7.34 1.66 3.20
CA GLY A 39 -7.67 2.42 4.40
C GLY A 39 -8.86 3.35 4.19
N VAL A 40 -8.87 4.10 3.08
CA VAL A 40 -10.02 4.94 2.70
C VAL A 40 -11.25 4.08 2.44
N MET A 41 -11.12 2.99 1.67
CA MET A 41 -12.23 2.08 1.44
C MET A 41 -12.83 1.54 2.75
N ALA A 42 -12.00 1.14 3.72
CA ALA A 42 -12.50 0.67 5.02
C ALA A 42 -13.12 1.78 5.89
N SER A 43 -12.60 2.99 5.81
CA SER A 43 -13.18 4.13 6.53
C SER A 43 -14.61 4.45 6.05
N VAL A 44 -14.88 4.25 4.75
CA VAL A 44 -16.18 4.55 4.13
C VAL A 44 -17.11 3.34 4.10
N PHE A 45 -16.65 2.21 3.56
CA PHE A 45 -17.46 1.01 3.39
C PHE A 45 -17.40 0.14 4.64
N ARG A 46 -18.48 0.19 5.43
CA ARG A 46 -18.59 -0.52 6.72
C ARG A 46 -18.36 -2.02 6.64
N VAL A 47 -18.56 -2.62 5.47
CA VAL A 47 -18.32 -4.05 5.21
C VAL A 47 -16.88 -4.49 5.50
N PHE A 48 -15.91 -3.57 5.43
CA PHE A 48 -14.50 -3.87 5.72
C PHE A 48 -14.08 -3.63 7.17
N ARG A 49 -14.97 -3.12 8.04
CA ARG A 49 -14.63 -2.81 9.45
C ARG A 49 -14.51 -4.05 10.32
N LYS A 50 -15.14 -5.15 9.89
CA LYS A 50 -15.09 -6.47 10.52
C LYS A 50 -14.81 -7.54 9.45
N PRO A 51 -14.42 -8.76 9.83
CA PRO A 51 -14.35 -9.87 8.90
C PRO A 51 -15.66 -10.01 8.10
N ILE A 52 -15.55 -10.25 6.79
CA ILE A 52 -16.72 -10.44 5.93
C ILE A 52 -17.28 -11.85 6.20
N GLU A 53 -18.41 -11.93 6.91
CA GLU A 53 -19.03 -13.19 7.32
C GLU A 53 -19.89 -13.83 6.21
N VAL A 54 -19.32 -13.96 5.01
CA VAL A 54 -19.96 -14.61 3.87
C VAL A 54 -19.25 -15.93 3.58
N LYS A 55 -20.02 -17.02 3.50
CA LYS A 55 -19.48 -18.37 3.30
C LYS A 55 -19.02 -18.64 1.86
N VAL A 56 -19.54 -17.88 0.89
CA VAL A 56 -19.28 -18.06 -0.53
C VAL A 56 -18.15 -17.13 -0.96
N GLU A 57 -16.98 -17.71 -1.28
CA GLU A 57 -15.76 -16.96 -1.62
C GLU A 57 -15.97 -15.99 -2.80
N ASN A 58 -16.67 -16.42 -3.86
CA ASN A 58 -16.96 -15.56 -5.01
C ASN A 58 -17.75 -14.30 -4.62
N THR A 59 -18.70 -14.42 -3.69
CA THR A 59 -19.46 -13.26 -3.20
C THR A 59 -18.57 -12.28 -2.44
N VAL A 60 -17.56 -12.76 -1.71
CA VAL A 60 -16.57 -11.88 -1.06
C VAL A 60 -15.77 -11.11 -2.12
N ILE A 61 -15.35 -11.78 -3.19
CA ILE A 61 -14.65 -11.15 -4.32
C ILE A 61 -15.54 -10.08 -4.96
N ASP A 62 -16.80 -10.39 -5.22
CA ASP A 62 -17.76 -9.43 -5.82
C ASP A 62 -17.98 -8.21 -4.94
N ILE A 63 -18.11 -8.39 -3.62
CA ILE A 63 -18.22 -7.28 -2.65
C ILE A 63 -16.99 -6.38 -2.70
N VAL A 64 -15.79 -6.98 -2.70
CA VAL A 64 -14.52 -6.25 -2.77
C VAL A 64 -14.44 -5.48 -4.08
N LEU A 65 -14.72 -6.12 -5.22
CA LEU A 65 -14.69 -5.50 -6.54
C LEU A 65 -15.70 -4.36 -6.65
N ALA A 66 -16.93 -4.54 -6.17
CA ALA A 66 -17.95 -3.50 -6.14
C ALA A 66 -17.47 -2.27 -5.35
N CYS A 67 -16.86 -2.46 -4.18
CA CYS A 67 -16.29 -1.37 -3.40
C CYS A 67 -15.12 -0.67 -4.12
N VAL A 68 -14.28 -1.42 -4.83
CA VAL A 68 -13.18 -0.86 -5.65
C VAL A 68 -13.73 -0.03 -6.79
N TYR A 69 -14.74 -0.51 -7.51
CA TYR A 69 -15.40 0.25 -8.58
C TYR A 69 -16.03 1.53 -8.04
N LEU A 70 -16.74 1.46 -6.92
CA LEU A 70 -17.33 2.64 -6.27
C LEU A 70 -16.26 3.62 -5.78
N HIS A 71 -15.17 3.14 -5.19
CA HIS A 71 -14.03 3.97 -4.78
C HIS A 71 -13.47 4.74 -5.98
N ASN A 72 -13.17 4.04 -7.08
CA ASN A 72 -12.63 4.63 -8.29
C ASN A 72 -13.60 5.64 -8.91
N PHE A 73 -14.89 5.29 -8.97
CA PHE A 73 -15.93 6.18 -9.47
C PHE A 73 -16.00 7.47 -8.64
N LEU A 74 -16.14 7.38 -7.32
CA LEU A 74 -16.24 8.54 -6.42
C LEU A 74 -15.00 9.43 -6.45
N ARG A 75 -13.82 8.84 -6.68
CA ARG A 75 -12.55 9.57 -6.86
C ARG A 75 -12.42 10.24 -8.22
N SER A 76 -13.04 9.67 -9.26
CA SER A 76 -12.98 10.20 -10.63
C SER A 76 -13.88 11.43 -10.85
N GLN A 77 -14.95 11.56 -10.05
CA GLN A 77 -15.90 12.66 -10.19
C GLN A 77 -15.42 13.89 -9.37
N PRO A 78 -15.18 15.06 -10.00
CA PRO A 78 -14.68 16.24 -9.30
C PRO A 78 -15.52 16.63 -8.07
N ASP A 79 -16.85 16.66 -8.24
CA ASP A 79 -17.81 17.06 -7.21
C ASP A 79 -17.89 16.07 -6.04
N CYS A 80 -17.64 14.78 -6.31
CA CYS A 80 -17.65 13.75 -5.28
C CYS A 80 -16.29 13.64 -4.58
N SER A 81 -15.19 13.85 -5.30
CA SER A 81 -13.83 13.57 -4.82
C SER A 81 -13.46 14.35 -3.56
N GLN A 82 -13.91 15.60 -3.45
CA GLN A 82 -13.65 16.48 -2.30
C GLN A 82 -14.40 16.03 -1.05
N ASN A 83 -15.61 15.48 -1.21
CA ASN A 83 -16.40 14.94 -0.12
C ASN A 83 -15.97 13.52 0.27
N TYR A 84 -15.63 12.69 -0.73
CA TYR A 84 -15.20 11.32 -0.53
C TYR A 84 -13.79 11.22 0.06
N THR A 85 -12.89 12.10 -0.36
CA THR A 85 -11.48 12.15 0.06
C THR A 85 -11.02 13.60 0.24
N PRO A 86 -11.52 14.30 1.28
CA PRO A 86 -11.11 15.66 1.57
C PRO A 86 -9.59 15.78 1.82
N PRO A 87 -9.01 16.99 1.71
CA PRO A 87 -7.61 17.21 2.02
C PRO A 87 -7.22 16.65 3.39
N GLY A 88 -6.08 15.94 3.45
CA GLY A 88 -5.62 15.25 4.66
C GLY A 88 -6.15 13.83 4.85
N THR A 89 -7.00 13.34 3.93
CA THR A 89 -7.49 11.95 3.98
C THR A 89 -6.36 10.94 3.97
N PHE A 90 -5.43 11.07 3.01
CA PHE A 90 -4.35 10.12 2.77
C PHE A 90 -3.10 10.42 3.60
N ASP A 91 -2.34 9.37 3.87
CA ASP A 91 -0.97 9.50 4.36
C ASP A 91 -0.13 10.33 3.38
N ARG A 92 0.69 11.23 3.92
CA ARG A 92 1.62 12.08 3.15
C ARG A 92 3.04 11.81 3.58
N GLU A 93 3.99 12.01 2.69
CA GLU A 93 5.42 11.95 3.03
C GLU A 93 5.90 13.37 3.36
N ASP A 94 6.58 13.53 4.49
CA ASP A 94 7.34 14.75 4.78
C ASP A 94 8.57 14.77 3.85
N VAL A 95 8.71 15.81 3.05
CA VAL A 95 9.76 15.91 2.02
C VAL A 95 11.16 15.98 2.64
N ASN A 96 11.28 16.54 3.84
CA ASN A 96 12.56 16.77 4.52
C ASN A 96 12.99 15.54 5.33
N THR A 97 12.06 14.94 6.08
CA THR A 97 12.37 13.79 6.97
C THR A 97 12.16 12.44 6.30
N ARG A 98 11.39 12.39 5.19
CA ARG A 98 10.89 11.16 4.54
C ARG A 98 10.04 10.29 5.47
N GLU A 99 9.48 10.89 6.51
CA GLU A 99 8.56 10.23 7.42
C GLU A 99 7.14 10.29 6.86
N VAL A 100 6.33 9.30 7.23
CA VAL A 100 4.93 9.25 6.83
C VAL A 100 4.10 10.03 7.85
N ILE A 101 3.49 11.12 7.41
CA ILE A 101 2.46 11.88 8.11
C ILE A 101 1.13 11.13 7.96
N PRO A 102 0.52 10.63 9.05
CA PRO A 102 -0.72 9.85 9.02
C PRO A 102 -1.91 10.64 8.45
N GLY A 103 -2.67 10.02 7.55
CA GLY A 103 -3.94 10.54 7.03
C GLY A 103 -5.12 10.31 7.97
N THR A 104 -6.21 11.07 7.79
CA THR A 104 -7.39 10.98 8.66
C THR A 104 -8.09 9.63 8.60
N TRP A 105 -7.96 8.87 7.51
CA TRP A 105 -8.58 7.54 7.38
C TRP A 105 -8.16 6.60 8.52
N ARG A 106 -6.93 6.73 9.03
CA ARG A 106 -6.39 5.90 10.12
C ARG A 106 -7.16 6.07 11.43
N ARG A 107 -7.74 7.25 11.67
CA ARG A 107 -8.60 7.51 12.84
C ARG A 107 -9.95 6.84 12.70
N HIS A 108 -10.51 6.83 11.49
CA HIS A 108 -11.83 6.25 11.23
C HIS A 108 -11.84 4.72 11.28
N THR A 109 -10.69 4.10 11.00
CA THR A 109 -10.50 2.65 11.08
C THR A 109 -9.83 2.21 12.38
N ALA A 110 -9.63 3.13 13.34
CA ALA A 110 -9.01 2.81 14.61
C ALA A 110 -9.91 1.86 15.41
N GLY A 111 -9.43 0.64 15.66
CA GLY A 111 -10.18 -0.39 16.38
C GLY A 111 -10.99 -1.34 15.48
N ASP A 112 -11.00 -1.13 14.16
CA ASP A 112 -11.59 -2.08 13.22
C ASP A 112 -10.77 -3.39 13.18
N THR A 113 -11.45 -4.50 12.90
CA THR A 113 -10.85 -5.86 12.89
C THR A 113 -10.93 -6.56 11.54
N GLY A 114 -11.49 -5.90 10.52
CA GLY A 114 -11.62 -6.48 9.17
C GLY A 114 -10.30 -6.50 8.39
N LEU A 115 -9.75 -5.33 8.08
CA LEU A 115 -8.47 -5.23 7.37
C LEU A 115 -7.29 -5.26 8.34
N THR A 116 -6.81 -6.46 8.66
CA THR A 116 -5.68 -6.66 9.56
C THR A 116 -4.35 -6.76 8.81
N ALA A 117 -3.26 -6.36 9.46
CA ALA A 117 -1.92 -6.48 8.87
C ALA A 117 -1.59 -7.96 8.60
N LEU A 118 -1.14 -8.25 7.39
CA LEU A 118 -0.74 -9.59 7.00
C LEU A 118 0.33 -10.14 7.95
N ARG A 119 0.19 -11.42 8.32
CA ARG A 119 1.19 -12.12 9.13
C ARG A 119 2.56 -12.05 8.42
N ARG A 120 3.62 -11.83 9.20
CA ARG A 120 4.99 -11.70 8.67
C ARG A 120 5.32 -12.89 7.75
N PRO A 121 5.59 -12.66 6.46
CA PRO A 121 5.81 -13.75 5.53
C PRO A 121 7.13 -14.52 5.82
N PRO A 122 7.21 -15.82 5.50
CA PRO A 122 8.37 -16.69 5.75
C PRO A 122 9.69 -16.04 5.32
N ARG A 123 10.78 -16.23 6.08
CA ARG A 123 12.06 -15.53 5.83
C ARG A 123 12.60 -15.69 4.40
N ASN A 124 12.40 -16.86 3.77
CA ASN A 124 12.98 -17.19 2.48
C ASN A 124 12.09 -16.75 1.29
N MET A 125 12.68 -15.92 0.43
CA MET A 125 12.12 -15.47 -0.85
C MET A 125 12.65 -16.36 -1.99
N THR A 126 11.85 -16.61 -3.02
CA THR A 126 12.29 -17.37 -4.20
C THR A 126 13.43 -16.67 -4.92
N ASN A 127 14.24 -17.42 -5.67
CA ASN A 127 15.34 -16.83 -6.45
C ASN A 127 14.81 -15.85 -7.51
N LYS A 128 13.68 -16.15 -8.15
CA LYS A 128 13.01 -15.23 -9.08
C LYS A 128 12.61 -13.91 -8.43
N ALA A 129 12.00 -13.95 -7.24
CA ALA A 129 11.65 -12.72 -6.53
C ALA A 129 12.89 -11.94 -6.04
N LYS A 130 14.02 -12.61 -5.78
CA LYS A 130 15.32 -11.92 -5.53
C LYS A 130 15.82 -11.21 -6.77
N GLN A 131 15.69 -11.84 -7.95
CA GLN A 131 16.10 -11.28 -9.22
C GLN A 131 15.26 -10.04 -9.56
N VAL A 132 13.93 -10.15 -9.55
CA VAL A 132 13.01 -9.02 -9.80
C VAL A 132 13.29 -7.85 -8.83
N ARG A 133 13.55 -8.15 -7.56
CA ARG A 133 13.95 -7.12 -6.60
C ARG A 133 15.24 -6.40 -6.99
N SER A 134 16.24 -7.15 -7.46
CA SER A 134 17.51 -6.58 -7.91
C SER A 134 17.34 -5.74 -9.18
N GLU A 135 16.50 -6.20 -10.13
CA GLU A 135 16.14 -5.47 -11.35
C GLU A 135 15.48 -4.12 -11.01
N PHE A 136 14.48 -4.11 -10.12
CA PHE A 136 13.88 -2.84 -9.66
C PHE A 136 14.89 -1.93 -8.96
N LYS A 137 15.76 -2.50 -8.10
CA LYS A 137 16.80 -1.74 -7.41
C LYS A 137 17.75 -1.07 -8.42
N GLU A 138 18.15 -1.77 -9.47
CA GLU A 138 19.01 -1.22 -10.54
C GLU A 138 18.25 -0.19 -11.38
N TYR A 139 17.00 -0.48 -11.76
CA TYR A 139 16.15 0.45 -12.49
C TYR A 139 15.98 1.78 -11.77
N PHE A 140 15.76 1.79 -10.45
CA PHE A 140 15.59 3.03 -9.67
C PHE A 140 16.84 3.90 -9.59
N LEU A 141 18.02 3.39 -9.99
CA LEU A 141 19.25 4.17 -10.11
C LEU A 141 19.45 4.78 -11.50
N THR A 142 18.68 4.34 -12.50
CA THR A 142 18.76 4.89 -13.86
C THR A 142 18.16 6.29 -13.92
N GLY A 143 18.54 7.12 -14.91
CA GLY A 143 17.93 8.44 -15.09
C GLY A 143 16.40 8.41 -15.25
N ILE A 144 15.86 7.38 -15.91
CA ILE A 144 14.42 7.17 -16.10
C ILE A 144 13.73 6.78 -14.78
N GLY A 145 14.34 5.86 -14.02
CA GLY A 145 13.75 5.35 -12.79
C GLY A 145 13.99 6.22 -11.56
N SER A 146 14.97 7.13 -11.62
CA SER A 146 15.26 8.09 -10.55
C SER A 146 14.10 9.07 -10.36
N ILE A 147 13.78 9.41 -9.12
CA ILE A 147 12.87 10.52 -8.80
C ILE A 147 13.80 11.71 -8.55
N SER A 148 13.56 12.81 -9.25
CA SER A 148 14.19 14.11 -8.97
C SER A 148 13.94 14.47 -7.50
N ASN A 149 15.03 14.79 -6.78
CA ASN A 149 14.93 15.30 -5.40
C ASN A 149 14.21 16.64 -5.37
#